data_AF-A0A928YBR9-F1
#
_entry.id   AF-A0A928YBR9-F1
#
_cell.length_a   1.000
_cell.length_b   1.000
_cell.length_c   1.000
_cell.angle_alpha   90.00
_cell.angle_beta   90.00
_cell.angle_gamma   90.00
#
_symmetry.space_group_name_H-M   'P 1'
#
loop_
_entity.id
_entity.type
_entity.pdbx_description
1 polymer ?
#
loop_
_entity_poly.entity_id
_entity_poly.type
_entity_poly.pdbx_seq_one_letter_code
_entity_poly.pdbx_strand_id
1 'polypeptide(L)'
;MNMRSLKWRQWGVLLVMGLLLLGMTTAVNAAPPEKTTAQQFTGFYYTVQWGDSLSQIAVRYGSTMQAIMLANPWVVNPNLIYAGTVLFIPTGVPGVIRPPGGNPTPPPAQSGCRYNHTIQWGQNLIQIGSMYGVSPFAIAERNQIFNLNRIYAGQVLCIP
;
A
#
# COMPACT_ATOMS: atom_id res chain seq x y z
N MET A 1 -16.55 -23.91 -42.98
CA MET A 1 -17.68 -23.52 -42.11
C MET A 1 -17.79 -24.49 -40.94
N ASN A 2 -18.13 -23.94 -39.76
CA ASN A 2 -18.17 -24.53 -38.42
C ASN A 2 -19.05 -25.78 -38.25
N MET A 3 -18.74 -26.58 -37.20
CA MET A 3 -19.61 -26.90 -36.02
C MET A 3 -19.19 -28.26 -35.42
N ARG A 4 -18.69 -28.32 -34.17
CA ARG A 4 -19.45 -28.51 -32.91
C ARG A 4 -20.34 -29.77 -32.90
N SER A 5 -20.05 -30.71 -31.99
CA SER A 5 -20.90 -31.04 -30.82
C SER A 5 -20.93 -32.53 -30.42
N LEU A 6 -20.77 -32.73 -29.10
CA LEU A 6 -21.40 -33.73 -28.20
C LEU A 6 -21.83 -35.07 -28.79
N LYS A 7 -21.27 -36.20 -28.32
CA LYS A 7 -22.03 -37.45 -28.05
C LYS A 7 -21.23 -38.47 -27.23
N TRP A 8 -21.27 -38.43 -25.89
CA TRP A 8 -21.01 -39.66 -25.11
C TRP A 8 -21.96 -39.71 -23.90
N ARG A 9 -23.22 -40.09 -24.17
CA ARG A 9 -24.16 -40.67 -23.21
C ARG A 9 -23.98 -42.20 -23.23
N GLN A 10 -24.43 -42.84 -22.16
CA GLN A 10 -24.42 -44.28 -21.82
C GLN A 10 -23.13 -44.65 -21.06
N TRP A 11 -23.15 -45.35 -19.92
CA TRP A 11 -23.88 -46.60 -19.61
C TRP A 11 -24.18 -46.72 -18.10
N GLY A 12 -25.23 -47.45 -17.72
CA GLY A 12 -25.29 -48.13 -16.41
C GLY A 12 -26.45 -47.76 -15.47
N VAL A 13 -27.64 -48.29 -15.76
CA VAL A 13 -28.79 -48.40 -14.84
C VAL A 13 -28.51 -49.54 -13.84
N LEU A 14 -28.82 -49.40 -12.53
CA LEU A 14 -29.71 -50.29 -11.74
C LEU A 14 -29.60 -50.12 -10.21
N LEU A 15 -30.74 -50.41 -9.56
CA LEU A 15 -31.21 -50.15 -8.20
C LEU A 15 -30.62 -51.08 -7.12
N VAL A 16 -30.45 -50.57 -5.89
CA VAL A 16 -30.68 -51.35 -4.65
C VAL A 16 -31.25 -50.42 -3.56
N MET A 17 -32.47 -50.73 -3.10
CA MET A 17 -33.12 -50.16 -1.91
C MET A 17 -32.89 -51.10 -0.73
N GLY A 18 -32.34 -50.61 0.39
CA GLY A 18 -32.09 -51.42 1.59
C GLY A 18 -31.89 -50.60 2.89
N LEU A 19 -32.92 -50.66 3.73
CA LEU A 19 -33.02 -50.50 5.20
C LEU A 19 -32.31 -49.38 6.01
N LEU A 20 -33.13 -48.83 6.92
CA LEU A 20 -32.86 -47.92 8.04
C LEU A 20 -31.72 -48.35 8.97
N LEU A 21 -30.83 -47.40 9.27
CA LEU A 21 -30.22 -47.23 10.59
C LEU A 21 -30.12 -45.72 10.89
N LEU A 22 -30.82 -45.27 11.94
CA LEU A 22 -30.60 -43.94 12.51
C LEU A 22 -29.23 -43.93 13.21
N GLY A 23 -28.22 -43.46 12.50
CA GLY A 23 -27.00 -42.93 13.09
C GLY A 23 -27.13 -41.41 13.15
N MET A 24 -27.42 -40.84 14.32
CA MET A 24 -27.27 -39.40 14.54
C MET A 24 -25.79 -39.06 14.50
N THR A 25 -25.26 -38.76 13.31
CA THR A 25 -24.00 -38.06 13.20
C THR A 25 -24.22 -36.66 13.74
N THR A 26 -23.54 -36.30 14.82
CA THR A 26 -23.27 -34.90 15.08
C THR A 26 -22.45 -34.40 13.91
N ALA A 27 -23.10 -33.76 12.94
CA ALA A 27 -22.39 -32.93 11.99
C ALA A 27 -21.71 -31.86 12.85
N VAL A 28 -20.40 -31.98 13.04
CA VAL A 28 -19.60 -30.79 13.30
C VAL A 28 -19.84 -29.92 12.10
N ASN A 29 -20.59 -28.84 12.31
CA ASN A 29 -20.87 -27.85 11.30
C ASN A 29 -19.55 -27.11 11.04
N ALA A 30 -18.62 -27.78 10.35
CA ALA A 30 -17.44 -27.16 9.78
C ALA A 30 -18.00 -26.16 8.78
N ALA A 31 -17.97 -24.88 9.15
CA ALA A 31 -18.20 -23.81 8.20
C ALA A 31 -17.37 -24.13 6.94
N PRO A 32 -17.95 -24.03 5.73
CA PRO A 32 -17.18 -24.14 4.50
C PRO A 32 -15.95 -23.24 4.64
N PRO A 33 -14.75 -23.64 4.19
CA PRO A 33 -13.63 -22.70 4.13
C PRO A 33 -14.15 -21.48 3.37
N GLU A 34 -14.25 -20.35 4.07
CA GLU A 34 -14.74 -19.12 3.48
C GLU A 34 -13.89 -18.88 2.25
N LYS A 35 -14.51 -19.05 1.08
CA LYS A 35 -13.90 -18.66 -0.19
C LYS A 35 -13.54 -17.19 0.02
N THR A 36 -12.24 -16.91 0.10
CA THR A 36 -11.68 -15.57 0.22
C THR A 36 -12.34 -14.72 -0.85
N THR A 37 -13.35 -13.96 -0.45
CA THR A 37 -14.04 -13.05 -1.34
C THR A 37 -13.02 -11.98 -1.62
N ALA A 38 -12.65 -11.78 -2.89
CA ALA A 38 -11.73 -10.72 -3.28
C ALA A 38 -12.25 -9.41 -2.68
N GLN A 39 -11.58 -8.93 -1.64
CA GLN A 39 -12.01 -7.76 -0.89
C GLN A 39 -11.83 -6.57 -1.83
N GLN A 40 -12.92 -6.14 -2.46
CA GLN A 40 -12.94 -4.97 -3.32
C GLN A 40 -12.61 -3.75 -2.45
N PHE A 41 -11.37 -3.31 -2.51
CA PHE A 41 -10.93 -2.09 -1.84
C PHE A 41 -11.47 -0.89 -2.62
N THR A 42 -12.25 -0.03 -1.97
CA THR A 42 -12.47 1.33 -2.48
C THR A 42 -11.20 2.14 -2.24
N GLY A 43 -10.88 3.08 -3.11
CA GLY A 43 -9.59 3.78 -3.05
C GLY A 43 -9.38 4.74 -4.21
N PHE A 44 -8.16 5.23 -4.33
CA PHE A 44 -7.75 6.16 -5.39
C PHE A 44 -6.28 5.92 -5.76
N TYR A 45 -5.86 6.44 -6.91
CA TYR A 45 -4.46 6.39 -7.32
C TYR A 45 -3.69 7.59 -6.78
N TYR A 46 -2.52 7.33 -6.21
CA TYR A 46 -1.60 8.30 -5.66
C TYR A 46 -0.24 8.17 -6.33
N THR A 47 0.23 9.25 -6.92
CA THR A 47 1.61 9.32 -7.40
C THR A 47 2.52 9.61 -6.21
N VAL A 48 3.41 8.69 -5.90
CA VAL A 48 4.42 8.83 -4.85
C VAL A 48 5.22 10.10 -5.09
N GLN A 49 5.27 10.95 -4.08
CA GLN A 49 6.05 12.18 -4.09
C GLN A 49 7.43 11.94 -3.49
N TRP A 50 8.33 12.89 -3.72
CA TRP A 50 9.66 12.84 -3.14
C TRP A 50 9.61 12.78 -1.61
N GLY A 51 10.21 11.73 -1.07
CA GLY A 51 10.32 11.51 0.36
C GLY A 51 9.14 10.80 1.02
N ASP A 52 8.09 10.45 0.27
CA ASP A 52 7.02 9.62 0.83
C ASP A 52 7.55 8.24 1.28
N SER A 53 7.01 7.74 2.39
CA SER A 53 7.10 6.33 2.75
C SER A 53 5.72 5.68 2.69
N LEU A 54 5.69 4.35 2.50
CA LEU A 54 4.43 3.61 2.46
C LEU A 54 3.64 3.76 3.78
N SER A 55 4.34 3.84 4.91
CA SER A 55 3.75 4.06 6.24
C SER A 55 3.09 5.42 6.37
N GLN A 56 3.75 6.48 5.90
CA GLN A 56 3.21 7.84 5.95
C GLN A 56 2.01 8.00 5.03
N ILE A 57 2.08 7.46 3.81
CA ILE A 57 0.94 7.43 2.88
C ILE A 57 -0.24 6.69 3.53
N ALA A 58 0.00 5.53 4.15
CA ALA A 58 -1.04 4.77 4.82
C ALA A 58 -1.75 5.58 5.91
N VAL A 59 -0.98 6.16 6.83
CA VAL A 59 -1.53 6.99 7.92
C VAL A 59 -2.28 8.19 7.35
N ARG A 60 -1.68 8.89 6.38
CA ARG A 60 -2.22 10.09 5.75
C ARG A 60 -3.60 9.86 5.15
N TYR A 61 -3.80 8.72 4.50
CA TYR A 61 -5.04 8.41 3.77
C TYR A 61 -5.98 7.46 4.52
N GLY A 62 -5.69 7.11 5.78
CA GLY A 62 -6.53 6.19 6.55
C GLY A 62 -6.53 4.77 5.96
N SER A 63 -5.34 4.30 5.56
CA SER A 63 -5.07 2.96 5.07
C SER A 63 -4.08 2.22 5.98
N THR A 64 -3.65 1.03 5.58
CA THR A 64 -2.51 0.34 6.20
C THR A 64 -1.45 0.02 5.17
N MET A 65 -0.19 -0.09 5.60
CA MET A 65 0.89 -0.57 4.73
C MET A 65 0.53 -1.91 4.09
N GLN A 66 -0.03 -2.83 4.88
CA GLN A 66 -0.44 -4.15 4.41
C GLN A 66 -1.50 -4.06 3.32
N ALA A 67 -2.53 -3.23 3.49
CA ALA A 67 -3.57 -3.03 2.49
C ALA A 67 -2.99 -2.42 1.20
N ILE A 68 -2.11 -1.43 1.31
CA ILE A 68 -1.44 -0.83 0.15
C ILE A 68 -0.57 -1.88 -0.57
N MET A 69 0.20 -2.71 0.15
CA MET A 69 1.01 -3.76 -0.47
C MET A 69 0.17 -4.82 -1.17
N LEU A 70 -0.93 -5.26 -0.56
CA LEU A 70 -1.86 -6.22 -1.18
C LEU A 70 -2.48 -5.66 -2.46
N ALA A 71 -2.78 -4.36 -2.50
CA ALA A 71 -3.33 -3.72 -3.68
C ALA A 71 -2.27 -3.36 -4.74
N ASN A 72 -0.99 -3.37 -4.39
CA ASN A 72 0.14 -3.05 -5.27
C ASN A 72 1.20 -4.17 -5.21
N PRO A 73 0.91 -5.37 -5.76
CA PRO A 73 1.74 -6.57 -5.55
C PRO A 73 3.16 -6.48 -6.13
N TRP A 74 3.45 -5.49 -6.97
CA TRP A 74 4.80 -5.20 -7.47
C TRP A 74 5.67 -4.46 -6.45
N VAL A 75 5.09 -3.90 -5.38
CA VAL A 75 5.82 -3.32 -4.24
C VAL A 75 6.29 -4.46 -3.33
N VAL A 76 7.47 -5.01 -3.63
CA VAL A 76 8.05 -6.12 -2.87
C VAL A 76 8.66 -5.65 -1.55
N ASN A 77 9.32 -4.49 -1.56
CA ASN A 77 9.93 -3.91 -0.38
C ASN A 77 9.19 -2.61 0.02
N PRO A 78 8.44 -2.59 1.14
CA PRO A 78 7.67 -1.42 1.55
C PRO A 78 8.53 -0.22 1.95
N ASN A 79 9.82 -0.45 2.22
CA ASN A 79 10.79 0.61 2.52
C ASN A 79 11.41 1.22 1.25
N LEU A 80 11.06 0.70 0.07
CA LEU A 80 11.63 1.11 -1.21
C LEU A 80 10.52 1.40 -2.23
N ILE A 81 9.88 2.55 -2.06
CA ILE A 81 8.99 3.14 -3.07
C ILE A 81 9.68 4.34 -3.71
N TYR A 82 9.45 4.53 -5.01
CA TYR A 82 10.13 5.58 -5.78
C TYR A 82 9.16 6.70 -6.14
N ALA A 83 9.62 7.95 -6.07
CA ALA A 83 8.87 9.10 -6.54
C ALA A 83 8.46 8.94 -8.02
N GLY A 84 7.27 9.42 -8.37
CA GLY A 84 6.65 9.26 -9.68
C GLY A 84 5.93 7.91 -9.87
N THR A 85 6.10 6.95 -8.96
CA THR A 85 5.38 5.69 -9.06
C THR A 85 3.93 5.87 -8.65
N VAL A 86 3.00 5.26 -9.39
CA VAL A 86 1.57 5.34 -9.07
C VAL A 86 1.17 4.13 -8.22
N LEU A 87 0.69 4.40 -7.00
CA LEU A 87 0.15 3.42 -6.07
C LEU A 87 -1.38 3.52 -6.05
N PHE A 88 -2.07 2.39 -5.99
CA PHE A 88 -3.46 2.37 -5.55
C PHE A 88 -3.50 2.40 -4.01
N ILE A 89 -4.24 3.35 -3.43
CA ILE A 89 -4.38 3.51 -1.98
C ILE A 89 -5.79 3.09 -1.54
N PRO A 90 -5.95 1.90 -0.93
CA PRO A 90 -7.20 1.48 -0.32
C PRO A 90 -7.62 2.43 0.80
N THR A 91 -8.89 2.80 0.84
CA THR A 91 -9.52 3.57 1.93
C THR A 91 -10.67 2.77 2.53
N GLY A 92 -11.18 3.19 3.70
CA GLY A 92 -12.23 2.44 4.39
C GLY A 92 -11.76 1.08 4.91
N VAL A 93 -10.45 0.93 5.17
CA VAL A 93 -9.87 -0.29 5.74
C VAL A 93 -10.45 -0.48 7.15
N PRO A 94 -11.12 -1.61 7.46
CA PRO A 94 -11.71 -1.84 8.77
C PRO A 94 -10.69 -1.71 9.90
N GLY A 95 -11.07 -1.04 11.00
CA GLY A 95 -10.20 -0.85 12.17
C GLY A 95 -9.16 0.27 12.03
N VAL A 96 -9.10 0.98 10.90
CA VAL A 96 -8.27 2.19 10.76
C VAL A 96 -9.15 3.44 10.92
N ILE A 97 -8.98 4.14 12.04
CA ILE A 97 -9.54 5.48 12.22
C ILE A 97 -8.66 6.48 11.47
N ARG A 98 -9.21 7.10 10.41
CA ARG A 98 -8.56 8.21 9.73
C ARG A 98 -8.37 9.35 10.74
N PRO A 99 -7.19 10.01 10.79
CA PRO A 99 -7.01 11.20 11.63
C PRO A 99 -8.14 12.21 11.40
N PRO A 100 -8.72 12.81 12.46
CA PRO A 100 -9.72 13.86 12.31
C PRO A 100 -9.04 15.10 11.75
N GLY A 101 -9.15 15.33 10.44
CA GLY A 101 -8.59 16.54 9.85
C GLY A 101 -8.31 16.41 8.35
N GLY A 102 -9.22 16.96 7.54
CA GLY A 102 -8.95 17.42 6.19
C GLY A 102 -8.68 16.36 5.12
N ASN A 103 -8.93 16.75 3.87
CA ASN A 103 -8.32 16.07 2.74
C ASN A 103 -6.80 16.20 2.87
N PRO A 104 -6.00 15.14 2.67
CA PRO A 104 -4.56 15.27 2.81
C PRO A 104 -4.00 16.23 1.77
N THR A 105 -3.54 17.39 2.22
CA THR A 105 -2.86 18.36 1.36
C THR A 105 -1.48 17.81 1.02
N PRO A 106 -1.11 17.71 -0.28
CA PRO A 106 0.26 17.40 -0.66
C PRO A 106 1.24 18.38 0.01
N PRO A 107 2.47 17.96 0.34
CA PRO A 107 3.52 18.88 0.77
C PRO A 107 3.63 20.05 -0.22
N PRO A 108 3.68 21.31 0.25
CA PRO A 108 3.83 22.45 -0.66
C PRO A 108 5.15 22.35 -1.43
N ALA A 109 5.11 22.46 -2.76
CA ALA A 109 6.31 22.63 -3.57
C ALA A 109 6.94 24.00 -3.21
N GLN A 110 8.15 24.01 -2.66
CA GLN A 110 8.82 25.25 -2.21
C GLN A 110 9.78 25.81 -3.26
N SER A 111 9.82 27.14 -3.34
CA SER A 111 10.43 27.95 -4.40
C SER A 111 11.91 28.27 -4.15
N GLY A 112 12.81 27.78 -5.02
CA GLY A 112 14.19 28.27 -5.15
C GLY A 112 15.20 27.71 -4.14
N CYS A 113 16.44 28.20 -4.21
CA CYS A 113 17.52 27.88 -3.27
C CYS A 113 17.82 29.11 -2.42
N ARG A 114 17.45 29.10 -1.15
CA ARG A 114 17.60 30.25 -0.26
C ARG A 114 18.91 30.23 0.52
N TYR A 115 19.34 29.05 0.96
CA TYR A 115 20.60 28.87 1.68
C TYR A 115 21.36 27.63 1.21
N ASN A 116 22.68 27.60 1.41
CA ASN A 116 23.49 26.40 1.28
C ASN A 116 23.92 25.93 2.67
N HIS A 117 23.62 24.67 3.01
CA HIS A 117 23.95 24.07 4.29
C HIS A 117 24.88 22.87 4.09
N THR A 118 26.06 22.89 4.71
CA THR A 118 26.97 21.73 4.72
C THR A 118 26.64 20.82 5.89
N ILE A 119 26.24 19.58 5.60
CA ILE A 119 25.84 18.58 6.60
C ILE A 119 27.02 18.28 7.52
N GLN A 120 26.80 18.43 8.82
CA GLN A 120 27.74 18.06 9.88
C GLN A 120 27.57 16.59 10.28
N TRP A 121 28.58 16.04 10.96
CA TRP A 121 28.53 14.67 11.45
C TRP A 121 27.32 14.46 12.39
N GLY A 122 26.50 13.44 12.12
CA GLY A 122 25.32 13.09 12.91
C GLY A 122 24.05 13.88 12.63
N GLN A 123 24.07 14.87 11.73
CA GLN A 123 22.86 15.58 11.33
C GLN A 123 21.96 14.74 10.42
N ASN A 124 20.65 14.95 10.52
CA ASN A 124 19.64 14.42 9.60
C ASN A 124 18.75 15.53 9.00
N LEU A 125 18.00 15.22 7.94
CA LEU A 125 17.15 16.20 7.27
C LEU A 125 16.05 16.78 8.18
N ILE A 126 15.56 16.02 9.16
CA ILE A 126 14.56 16.53 10.12
C ILE A 126 15.16 17.68 10.93
N GLN A 127 16.35 17.47 11.52
CA GLN A 127 17.04 18.49 12.30
C GLN A 127 17.40 19.73 11.46
N ILE A 128 17.87 19.52 10.24
CA ILE A 128 18.20 20.60 9.31
C ILE A 128 16.93 21.36 8.92
N GLY A 129 15.85 20.68 8.57
CA GLY A 129 14.55 21.31 8.29
C GLY A 129 14.06 22.16 9.45
N SER A 130 14.09 21.62 10.66
CA SER A 130 13.75 22.37 11.88
C SER A 130 14.65 23.59 12.11
N MET A 131 15.94 23.49 11.80
CA MET A 131 16.90 24.61 11.92
C MET A 131 16.53 25.78 11.01
N TYR A 132 16.05 25.50 9.80
CA TYR A 132 15.71 26.53 8.80
C TYR A 132 14.22 26.86 8.72
N GLY A 133 13.37 26.20 9.53
CA GLY A 133 11.92 26.37 9.47
C GLY A 133 11.30 25.83 8.18
N VAL A 134 11.95 24.86 7.53
CA VAL A 134 11.49 24.23 6.28
C VAL A 134 11.22 22.75 6.49
N SER A 135 10.40 22.19 5.61
CA SER A 135 10.13 20.76 5.65
C SER A 135 11.37 19.95 5.21
N PRO A 136 11.72 18.85 5.90
CA PRO A 136 12.76 17.94 5.42
C PRO A 136 12.48 17.42 4.00
N PHE A 137 11.19 17.31 3.62
CA PHE A 137 10.76 16.92 2.29
C PHE A 137 11.09 17.98 1.23
N ALA A 138 10.90 19.26 1.55
CA ALA A 138 11.24 20.35 0.63
C ALA A 138 12.76 20.43 0.39
N ILE A 139 13.56 20.18 1.44
CA ILE A 139 15.01 20.02 1.30
C ILE A 139 15.33 18.81 0.41
N ALA A 140 14.70 17.66 0.65
CA ALA A 140 14.95 16.44 -0.12
C ALA A 140 14.61 16.63 -1.60
N GLU A 141 13.45 17.19 -1.91
CA GLU A 141 13.00 17.50 -3.27
C GLU A 141 13.98 18.44 -3.98
N ARG A 142 14.37 19.54 -3.32
CA ARG A 142 15.27 20.54 -3.89
C ARG A 142 16.66 19.97 -4.22
N ASN A 143 17.10 18.97 -3.46
CA ASN A 143 18.40 18.32 -3.61
C ASN A 143 18.34 16.95 -4.31
N GLN A 144 17.18 16.56 -4.83
CA GLN A 144 16.96 15.27 -5.50
C GLN A 144 17.37 14.07 -4.61
N ILE A 145 17.10 14.17 -3.31
CA ILE A 145 17.36 13.12 -2.31
C ILE A 145 16.14 12.21 -2.24
N PHE A 146 16.26 11.02 -2.84
CA PHE A 146 15.15 10.06 -2.91
C PHE A 146 14.89 9.37 -1.57
N ASN A 147 15.96 9.12 -0.81
CA ASN A 147 15.90 8.50 0.51
C ASN A 147 16.37 9.52 1.56
N LEU A 148 15.45 9.97 2.41
CA LEU A 148 15.72 10.99 3.43
C LEU A 148 16.81 10.57 4.44
N ASN A 149 16.99 9.25 4.61
CA ASN A 149 18.01 8.69 5.50
C ASN A 149 19.38 8.55 4.82
N ARG A 150 19.48 8.84 3.52
CA ARG A 150 20.73 8.70 2.74
C ARG A 150 21.34 10.07 2.44
N ILE A 151 21.83 10.72 3.49
CA ILE A 151 22.60 11.96 3.43
C ILE A 151 23.96 11.75 4.11
N TYR A 152 24.98 12.51 3.71
CA TYR A 152 26.35 12.29 4.16
C TYR A 152 26.97 13.56 4.72
N ALA A 153 27.79 13.44 5.76
CA ALA A 153 28.57 14.55 6.28
C ALA A 153 29.46 15.15 5.18
N GLY A 154 29.55 16.47 5.12
CA GLY A 154 30.25 17.22 4.08
C GLY A 154 29.43 17.47 2.81
N GLN A 155 28.27 16.81 2.63
CA GLN A 155 27.35 17.12 1.53
C GLN A 155 26.77 18.53 1.70
N VAL A 156 26.69 19.30 0.61
CA VAL A 156 26.04 20.62 0.60
C VAL A 156 24.60 20.47 0.14
N LEU A 157 23.67 20.95 0.95
CA LEU A 157 22.24 20.99 0.68
C LEU A 157 21.81 22.40 0.33
N CYS A 158 21.06 22.51 -0.76
CA CYS A 158 20.24 23.66 -1.08
C CYS A 158 18.97 23.67 -0.21
N ILE A 159 18.82 24.67 0.65
CA ILE A 159 17.66 24.85 1.52
C ILE A 159 16.69 25.84 0.84
N PRO A 160 15.44 25.46 0.53
CA PRO A 160 14.46 26.34 -0.10
C PRO A 160 13.94 27.46 0.81
#